data_AF-A0A6G5QLB1-F1
#
_entry.id   AF-A0A6G5QLB1-F1
#
_cell.length_a   1.000
_cell.length_b   1.000
_cell.length_c   1.000
_cell.angle_alpha   90.00
_cell.angle_beta   90.00
_cell.angle_gamma   90.00
#
_symmetry.space_group_name_H-M   'P 1'
#
loop_
_entity.id
_entity.type
_entity.pdbx_description
1 polymer ?
#
loop_
_entity_poly.entity_id
_entity_poly.type
_entity_poly.pdbx_seq_one_letter_code
_entity_poly.pdbx_strand_id
1 'polypeptide(L)'
;MKATAIVMSIHEPSSGMLVSGEKNIIHRKHKFSKEFKKIYVYCPDTAKIVGELEVGGILYSASDGSCISRSRFYDYYDSEMVYAIKIKRAIKYEPPKEPLEIDPNFRAPQQFYYIN
;
A
#
# COMPACT_ATOMS: atom_id res chain seq x y z
N MET A 1 15.23 -2.83 -14.92
CA MET A 1 15.45 -2.20 -13.60
C MET A 1 14.29 -2.57 -12.69
N LYS A 2 14.55 -3.24 -11.57
CA LYS A 2 13.53 -3.54 -10.56
C LYS A 2 13.31 -2.26 -9.75
N ALA A 3 12.06 -1.79 -9.62
CA ALA A 3 11.76 -0.71 -8.70
C ALA A 3 11.99 -1.21 -7.27
N THR A 4 12.64 -0.41 -6.43
CA THR A 4 12.93 -0.81 -5.04
C THR A 4 11.75 -0.48 -4.13
N ALA A 5 11.00 0.58 -4.45
CA ALA A 5 9.86 1.06 -3.68
C ALA A 5 8.74 1.69 -4.54
N ILE A 6 7.58 1.87 -3.91
CA ILE A 6 6.48 2.69 -4.44
C ILE A 6 6.09 3.75 -3.41
N VAL A 7 5.53 4.87 -3.88
CA VAL A 7 4.77 5.80 -3.04
C VAL A 7 3.29 5.53 -3.28
N MET A 8 2.54 5.29 -2.21
CA MET A 8 1.14 4.89 -2.28
C MET A 8 0.25 5.85 -1.48
N SER A 9 -0.82 6.30 -2.10
CA SER A 9 -1.83 7.16 -1.50
C SER A 9 -2.80 6.34 -0.65
N ILE A 10 -2.89 6.65 0.64
CA ILE A 10 -3.77 5.99 1.61
C ILE A 10 -4.32 7.04 2.57
N HIS A 11 -5.65 7.19 2.61
CA HIS A 11 -6.33 8.07 3.55
C HIS A 11 -6.42 7.49 4.96
N GLU A 12 -6.64 8.36 5.94
CA GLU A 12 -7.04 7.97 7.28
C GLU A 12 -8.43 7.30 7.27
N PRO A 13 -8.72 6.37 8.21
CA PRO A 13 -7.82 5.88 9.27
C PRO A 13 -6.84 4.80 8.80
N SER A 14 -6.91 4.38 7.52
CA SER A 14 -6.14 3.22 7.05
C SER A 14 -4.64 3.46 7.04
N SER A 15 -4.18 4.67 6.74
CA SER A 15 -2.76 5.02 6.82
C SER A 15 -2.22 4.86 8.24
N GLY A 16 -2.91 5.43 9.24
CA GLY A 16 -2.56 5.28 10.65
C GLY A 16 -2.49 3.82 11.10
N MET A 17 -3.53 3.03 10.81
CA MET A 17 -3.58 1.60 11.17
C MET A 17 -2.47 0.78 10.50
N LEU A 18 -2.09 1.11 9.27
CA LEU A 18 -1.02 0.40 8.56
C LEU A 18 0.36 0.74 9.15
N VAL A 19 0.64 2.00 9.43
CA VAL A 19 1.96 2.41 9.95
C VAL A 19 2.13 2.09 11.43
N SER A 20 1.04 1.97 12.20
CA SER A 20 1.07 1.45 13.58
C SER A 20 1.20 -0.08 13.64
N GLY A 21 0.87 -0.77 12.56
CA GLY A 21 0.89 -2.24 12.47
C GLY A 21 -0.42 -2.92 12.90
N GLU A 22 -1.45 -2.17 13.27
CA GLU A 22 -2.80 -2.70 13.55
C GLU A 22 -3.42 -3.38 12.32
N LYS A 23 -3.10 -2.88 11.14
CA LYS A 23 -3.48 -3.46 9.84
C LYS A 23 -2.22 -3.89 9.10
N ASN A 24 -2.22 -5.11 8.57
CA ASN A 24 -1.06 -5.69 7.88
C ASN A 24 -1.36 -6.19 6.46
N ILE A 25 -2.53 -5.84 5.90
CA ILE A 25 -2.93 -6.17 4.54
C ILE A 25 -3.45 -4.92 3.84
N ILE A 26 -2.99 -4.68 2.61
CA ILE A 26 -3.52 -3.65 1.71
C ILE A 26 -4.21 -4.33 0.53
N HIS A 27 -5.47 -3.99 0.30
CA HIS A 27 -6.22 -4.42 -0.88
C HIS A 27 -6.13 -3.36 -1.98
N ARG A 28 -5.85 -3.78 -3.22
CA ARG A 28 -5.81 -2.93 -4.40
C ARG A 28 -6.51 -3.61 -5.57
N LYS A 29 -7.31 -2.87 -6.32
CA LYS A 29 -7.89 -3.33 -7.59
C LYS A 29 -6.86 -3.31 -8.74
N HIS A 30 -5.90 -2.39 -8.67
CA HIS A 30 -4.96 -2.14 -9.76
C HIS A 30 -3.76 -3.10 -9.70
N LYS A 31 -3.39 -3.61 -10.87
CA LYS A 31 -2.23 -4.48 -11.05
C LYS A 31 -0.93 -3.71 -10.89
N PHE A 32 0.03 -4.32 -10.20
CA PHE A 32 1.41 -3.85 -10.18
C PHE A 32 2.17 -4.41 -11.39
N SER A 33 2.74 -3.51 -12.21
CA SER A 33 3.58 -3.85 -13.36
C SER A 33 5.03 -4.19 -13.01
N LYS A 34 5.48 -3.86 -11.78
CA LYS A 34 6.83 -4.18 -11.29
C LYS A 34 6.76 -4.70 -9.86
N GLU A 35 7.69 -5.59 -9.51
CA GLU A 35 7.94 -5.95 -8.11
C GLU A 35 8.51 -4.75 -7.34
N PHE A 36 8.18 -4.65 -6.05
CA PHE A 36 8.71 -3.69 -5.11
C PHE A 36 8.76 -4.32 -3.71
N LYS A 37 9.67 -3.85 -2.86
CA LYS A 37 9.83 -4.37 -1.49
C LYS A 37 9.41 -3.38 -0.40
N LYS A 38 9.23 -2.11 -0.77
CA LYS A 38 8.89 -1.03 0.15
C LYS A 38 7.73 -0.20 -0.38
N ILE A 39 6.87 0.26 0.54
CA ILE A 39 5.82 1.25 0.28
C ILE A 39 6.06 2.45 1.19
N TYR A 40 6.18 3.65 0.62
CA TYR A 40 6.05 4.90 1.34
C TYR A 40 4.57 5.29 1.39
N VAL A 41 4.04 5.51 2.59
CA VAL A 41 2.62 5.80 2.80
C VAL A 41 2.42 7.31 2.75
N TYR A 42 1.92 7.81 1.63
CA TYR A 42 1.47 9.17 1.49
C TYR A 42 0.02 9.28 1.98
N CYS A 43 -0.24 10.16 2.95
CA CYS A 43 -1.56 10.44 3.48
C CYS A 43 -2.09 11.76 2.90
N PRO A 44 -3.08 11.73 1.98
CA PRO A 44 -3.61 12.96 1.39
C PRO A 44 -4.21 13.92 2.40
N ASP A 45 -4.77 13.41 3.50
CA ASP A 45 -5.42 14.21 4.54
C ASP A 45 -4.42 15.12 5.30
N THR A 46 -3.14 14.73 5.31
CA THR A 46 -2.04 15.52 5.92
C THR A 46 -1.05 16.06 4.89
N ALA A 47 -1.13 15.59 3.64
CA ALA A 47 -0.14 15.81 2.59
C ALA A 47 1.30 15.41 2.97
N LYS A 48 1.47 14.44 3.87
CA LYS A 48 2.78 13.95 4.35
C LYS A 48 3.00 12.47 4.05
N ILE A 49 4.26 12.06 4.15
CA ILE A 49 4.64 10.66 4.27
C ILE A 49 4.60 10.29 5.75
N VAL A 50 3.63 9.45 6.13
CA VAL A 50 3.37 9.11 7.54
C VAL A 50 4.12 7.86 8.00
N GLY A 51 4.75 7.14 7.09
CA GLY A 51 5.56 5.98 7.40
C GLY A 51 5.99 5.19 6.17
N GLU A 52 6.67 4.07 6.42
CA GLU A 52 7.05 3.10 5.40
C GLU A 52 6.69 1.66 5.81
N LEU A 53 6.42 0.83 4.80
CA LEU A 53 6.02 -0.56 4.96
C LEU A 53 6.95 -1.48 4.17
N GLU A 54 7.40 -2.56 4.80
CA GLU A 54 8.11 -3.65 4.14
C GLU A 54 7.10 -4.68 3.62
N VAL A 55 7.21 -5.01 2.33
CA VAL A 55 6.32 -5.97 1.66
C VAL A 55 6.81 -7.40 1.92
N GLY A 56 5.96 -8.20 2.54
CA GLY A 56 6.20 -9.64 2.77
C GLY A 56 5.75 -10.54 1.63
N GLY A 57 4.92 -10.02 0.72
CA GLY A 57 4.44 -10.73 -0.46
C GLY A 57 3.18 -10.07 -1.04
N ILE A 58 2.91 -10.32 -2.32
CA ILE A 58 1.70 -9.86 -3.00
C ILE A 58 0.94 -11.11 -3.44
N LEU A 59 -0.26 -11.29 -2.89
CA LEU A 59 -1.18 -12.35 -3.29
C LEU A 59 -2.13 -11.80 -4.37
N TYR A 60 -2.38 -12.63 -5.38
CA TYR A 60 -3.32 -12.37 -6.44
C TYR A 60 -4.51 -13.33 -6.28
N SER A 61 -5.71 -12.79 -6.09
CA SER A 61 -6.93 -13.57 -6.23
C SER A 61 -7.63 -13.13 -7.52
N ALA A 62 -7.62 -13.99 -8.52
CA ALA A 62 -8.69 -14.01 -9.50
C ALA A 62 -9.94 -14.61 -8.83
N SER A 63 -11.11 -14.24 -9.34
CA SER A 63 -12.43 -14.64 -8.83
C SER A 63 -12.73 -16.15 -8.97
N ASP A 64 -11.74 -16.98 -9.31
CA ASP A 64 -11.84 -18.41 -9.59
C ASP A 64 -11.22 -19.33 -8.51
N GLY A 65 -10.79 -18.79 -7.36
CA GLY A 65 -10.83 -19.56 -6.11
C GLY A 65 -9.52 -20.06 -5.52
N SER A 66 -8.50 -19.21 -5.41
CA SER A 66 -7.36 -19.49 -4.52
C SER A 66 -7.15 -18.42 -3.44
N CYS A 67 -7.48 -18.82 -2.21
CA CYS A 67 -7.03 -18.30 -0.90
C CYS A 67 -7.66 -17.02 -0.33
N ILE A 68 -8.76 -17.18 0.41
CA ILE A 68 -8.97 -16.92 1.87
C ILE A 68 -10.47 -17.17 2.16
N SER A 69 -10.85 -17.52 3.40
CA SER A 69 -12.21 -17.95 3.76
C SER A 69 -13.31 -17.04 3.21
N ARG A 70 -14.17 -17.66 2.41
CA ARG A 70 -15.20 -17.14 1.51
C ARG A 70 -16.22 -16.16 2.10
N SER A 71 -16.28 -15.96 3.42
CA SER A 71 -17.43 -15.29 4.06
C SER A 71 -17.23 -13.83 4.47
N ARG A 72 -16.00 -13.29 4.52
CA ARG A 72 -15.75 -11.86 4.87
C ARG A 72 -15.27 -10.99 3.71
N PHE A 73 -14.96 -11.60 2.56
CA PHE A 73 -14.35 -10.92 1.43
C PHE A 73 -15.38 -10.30 0.47
N TYR A 74 -16.54 -10.94 0.30
CA TYR A 74 -17.55 -10.54 -0.69
C TYR A 74 -18.45 -9.37 -0.27
N ASP A 75 -18.59 -9.09 1.03
CA ASP A 75 -19.45 -7.99 1.49
C ASP A 75 -18.91 -6.60 1.12
N TYR A 76 -17.61 -6.51 0.78
CA TYR A 76 -16.94 -5.24 0.45
C TYR A 76 -16.41 -5.11 -0.97
N TYR A 77 -16.12 -6.23 -1.64
CA TYR A 77 -15.47 -6.23 -2.94
C TYR A 77 -16.29 -7.03 -3.93
N ASP A 78 -17.13 -6.30 -4.67
CA ASP A 78 -17.88 -6.80 -5.81
C ASP A 78 -16.90 -7.36 -6.86
N SER A 79 -16.93 -8.68 -7.05
CA SER A 79 -16.48 -9.53 -8.17
C SER A 79 -15.16 -9.26 -8.95
N GLU A 80 -14.39 -8.22 -8.64
CA GLU A 80 -13.19 -7.81 -9.37
C GLU A 80 -11.90 -8.35 -8.75
N MET A 81 -10.87 -8.57 -9.59
CA MET A 81 -9.54 -8.99 -9.16
C MET A 81 -8.98 -8.05 -8.08
N VAL A 82 -8.66 -8.58 -6.91
CA VAL A 82 -8.04 -7.82 -5.82
C VAL A 82 -6.65 -8.37 -5.54
N TYR A 83 -5.68 -7.47 -5.56
CA TYR A 83 -4.33 -7.70 -5.07
C TYR A 83 -4.30 -7.47 -3.57
N ALA A 84 -3.83 -8.45 -2.81
CA ALA A 84 -3.60 -8.34 -1.38
C ALA A 84 -2.09 -8.25 -1.13
N ILE A 85 -1.63 -7.10 -0.63
CA ILE A 85 -0.23 -6.89 -0.25
C ILE A 85 -0.11 -7.20 1.24
N LYS A 86 0.67 -8.22 1.59
CA LYS A 86 0.99 -8.54 2.98
C LYS A 86 2.14 -7.66 3.45
N ILE A 87 1.93 -6.97 4.57
CA ILE A 87 2.94 -6.15 5.23
C ILE A 87 3.71 -7.01 6.22
N LYS A 88 5.03 -7.03 6.09
CA LYS A 88 5.94 -7.75 6.99
C LYS A 88 6.36 -6.88 8.17
N ARG A 89 6.59 -5.59 7.93
CA ARG A 89 7.03 -4.62 8.94
C ARG A 89 6.48 -3.24 8.60
N ALA A 90 6.13 -2.48 9.61
CA ALA A 90 5.71 -1.08 9.49
C ALA A 90 6.64 -0.19 10.32
N ILE A 91 6.91 1.01 9.80
CA ILE A 91 7.65 2.07 10.50
C ILE A 91 6.83 3.34 10.37
N LYS A 92 6.28 3.81 11.48
CA LYS A 92 5.64 5.13 11.57
C LYS A 92 6.72 6.22 11.64
N TYR A 93 6.48 7.34 10.98
CA TYR A 93 7.32 8.53 11.08
C TYR A 93 6.72 9.51 12.08
N GLU A 94 7.53 9.90 13.06
CA GLU A 94 7.23 10.95 14.04
C GLU A 94 8.45 11.87 14.16
N PRO A 95 8.39 13.10 13.60
CA PRO A 95 7.28 13.67 12.83
C PRO A 95 7.10 12.99 11.45
N PRO A 96 5.89 13.09 10.83
CA PRO A 96 5.71 12.74 9.42
C PRO A 96 6.66 13.54 8.51
N LYS A 97 7.09 12.93 7.41
CA LYS A 97 8.08 13.52 6.49
C LYS A 97 7.41 14.29 5.35
N GLU A 98 8.10 15.29 4.82
CA GLU A 98 7.72 15.91 3.56
C GLU A 98 7.85 14.91 2.41
N PRO A 99 6.91 14.88 1.45
CA PRO A 99 7.03 13.99 0.31
C PRO A 99 8.29 14.20 -0.53
N LEU A 100 8.79 15.44 -0.58
CA LEU A 100 10.02 15.82 -1.28
C LEU A 100 11.29 15.23 -0.65
N GLU A 101 11.24 14.83 0.63
CA GLU A 101 12.35 14.10 1.27
C GLU A 101 12.45 12.65 0.77
N ILE A 102 11.36 12.09 0.23
CA ILE A 102 11.31 10.73 -0.31
C ILE A 102 11.56 10.73 -1.81
N ASP A 103 10.95 11.65 -2.54
CA ASP A 103 11.14 11.83 -3.98
C ASP A 103 11.21 13.32 -4.31
N PRO A 104 12.36 13.86 -4.75
CA PRO A 104 12.49 15.26 -5.17
C PRO A 104 11.53 15.65 -6.30
N ASN A 105 11.05 14.68 -7.10
CA ASN A 105 10.09 14.89 -8.18
C ASN A 105 8.65 14.55 -7.75
N PHE A 106 8.38 14.49 -6.45
CA PHE A 106 7.11 14.04 -5.91
C PHE A 106 5.93 14.75 -6.57
N ARG A 107 4.96 13.94 -6.99
CA ARG A 107 3.61 14.37 -7.32
C ARG A 107 2.65 13.49 -6.55
N ALA A 108 1.62 14.09 -5.96
CA ALA A 108 0.62 13.34 -5.20
C ALA A 108 0.02 12.22 -6.08
N PRO A 109 0.19 10.93 -5.71
CA PRO A 109 -0.37 9.85 -6.50
C PRO A 109 -1.89 9.84 -6.37
N GLN A 110 -2.59 9.60 -7.47
CA GLN A 110 -4.01 9.20 -7.40
C GLN A 110 -4.15 7.83 -6.72
N GLN A 111 -3.20 6.92 -6.97
CA GLN A 111 -3.15 5.61 -6.33
C GLN A 111 -1.75 5.27 -5.82
N PHE A 112 -0.78 5.15 -6.74
CA PHE A 112 0.62 4.94 -6.42
C PHE A 112 1.50 5.25 -7.64
N TYR A 113 2.81 5.39 -7.43
CA TYR A 113 3.82 5.35 -8.49
C TYR A 113 5.11 4.69 -8.00
N TYR A 114 5.94 4.25 -8.94
CA TYR A 114 7.23 3.64 -8.64
C TYR A 114 8.32 4.69 -8.48
N ILE A 115 9.19 4.49 -7.51
CA ILE A 115 10.43 5.26 -7.35
C ILE A 115 11.64 4.31 -7.41
N ASN A 116 12.77 4.85 -7.86
CA ASN A 116 14.04 4.11 -7.98
C ASN A 116 14.93 4.36 -6.77
#